data_AF-A0A0N0V401-F1
#
_entry.id   AF-A0A0N0V401-F1
#
_cell.length_a   1.000
_cell.length_b   1.000
_cell.length_c   1.000
_cell.angle_alpha   90.00
_cell.angle_beta   90.00
_cell.angle_gamma   90.00
#
_symmetry.space_group_name_H-M   'P 1'
#
loop_
_entity.id
_entity.type
_entity.pdbx_description
1 polymer ?
#
loop_
_entity_poly.entity_id
_entity_poly.type
_entity_poly.pdbx_seq_one_letter_code
_entity_poly.pdbx_strand_id
1 'polypeptide(L)' 'MSNVTNLNQFRKTKAKVARKSQADENAAKFGRSKAQKNSEQTRQEKLSRNLDGKEKE' A
#
# COMPACT_ATOMS: atom_id res chain seq x y z
N MET A 1 -40.97 -18.40 -11.44
CA MET A 1 -40.06 -17.94 -10.36
C MET A 1 -39.21 -16.81 -10.92
N SER A 2 -39.56 -15.55 -10.63
CA SER A 2 -38.80 -14.40 -11.11
C SER A 2 -37.59 -14.20 -10.20
N ASN A 3 -36.38 -14.41 -10.73
CA ASN A 3 -35.13 -14.17 -10.01
C ASN A 3 -34.89 -12.65 -9.96
N VAL A 4 -35.57 -11.95 -9.05
CA VAL A 4 -35.36 -10.52 -8.83
C VAL A 4 -33.98 -10.33 -8.21
N THR A 5 -33.00 -9.96 -9.02
CA THR A 5 -31.65 -9.68 -8.55
C THR A 5 -31.62 -8.30 -7.88
N ASN A 6 -31.18 -8.27 -6.63
CA ASN A 6 -31.13 -7.03 -5.86
C ASN A 6 -29.91 -6.19 -6.27
N LEU A 7 -30.11 -5.24 -7.20
CA LEU A 7 -29.08 -4.31 -7.67
C LEU A 7 -28.47 -3.46 -6.54
N ASN A 8 -29.22 -3.19 -5.45
CA ASN A 8 -28.71 -2.40 -4.33
C ASN A 8 -27.64 -3.16 -3.55
N GLN A 9 -27.79 -4.47 -3.38
CA GLN A 9 -26.74 -5.30 -2.78
C GLN A 9 -25.47 -5.29 -3.64
N PHE A 10 -25.61 -5.44 -4.96
CA PHE A 10 -24.47 -5.38 -5.88
C PHE A 10 -23.74 -4.03 -5.87
N ARG A 11 -24.48 -2.92 -5.83
CA ARG A 11 -23.87 -1.58 -5.70
C ARG A 11 -23.11 -1.43 -4.38
N LYS A 12 -23.68 -1.93 -3.28
CA LYS A 12 -23.05 -1.90 -1.96
C LYS A 12 -21.78 -2.75 -1.90
N THR A 13 -21.78 -3.94 -2.50
CA THR A 13 -20.58 -4.79 -2.55
C THR A 13 -19.49 -4.14 -3.40
N LYS A 14 -19.82 -3.61 -4.58
CA LYS A 14 -18.88 -2.86 -5.42
C LYS A 14 -18.27 -1.66 -4.69
N ALA A 15 -19.08 -0.87 -3.99
CA ALA A 15 -18.59 0.25 -3.19
C ALA A 15 -17.67 -0.18 -2.04
N LYS A 16 -17.98 -1.30 -1.38
CA LYS A 16 -17.15 -1.85 -0.29
C LYS A 16 -15.78 -2.32 -0.79
N VAL A 17 -15.73 -2.96 -1.97
CA VAL A 17 -14.47 -3.39 -2.60
C VAL A 17 -13.63 -2.18 -2.99
N ALA A 18 -14.23 -1.17 -3.64
CA ALA A 18 -13.52 0.05 -4.03
C ALA A 18 -12.91 0.78 -2.81
N ARG A 19 -13.66 0.88 -1.70
CA ARG A 19 -13.18 1.47 -0.45
C ARG A 19 -12.02 0.69 0.18
N LYS A 20 -12.03 -0.64 0.10
CA LYS A 20 -10.90 -1.47 0.59
C LYS A 20 -9.64 -1.22 -0.23
N SER A 21 -9.72 -1.24 -1.55
CA SER A 21 -8.58 -0.92 -2.43
C SER A 21 -7.98 0.44 -2.13
N GLN A 22 -8.83 1.46 -1.96
CA GLN A 22 -8.39 2.81 -1.59
C GLN A 22 -7.75 2.86 -0.20
N ALA A 23 -8.27 2.10 0.77
CA ALA A 23 -7.70 2.02 2.11
C ALA A 23 -6.32 1.36 2.09
N ASP A 24 -6.13 0.29 1.31
CA ASP A 24 -4.84 -0.38 1.15
C ASP A 24 -3.82 0.52 0.46
N GLU A 25 -4.23 1.24 -0.59
CA GLU A 25 -3.40 2.26 -1.23
C GLU A 25 -3.02 3.39 -0.27
N ASN A 26 -3.96 3.87 0.55
CA ASN A 26 -3.70 4.90 1.53
C ASN A 26 -2.84 4.39 2.70
N ALA A 27 -2.97 3.13 3.10
CA ALA A 27 -2.08 2.50 4.06
C ALA A 27 -0.66 2.37 3.51
N ALA A 28 -0.50 2.07 2.21
CA ALA A 28 0.81 2.06 1.57
C ALA A 28 1.41 3.47 1.45
N LYS A 29 0.59 4.46 1.03
CA LYS A 29 1.01 5.85 0.79
C LYS A 29 1.25 6.62 2.10
N PHE A 30 0.40 6.43 3.09
CA PHE A 30 0.33 7.23 4.31
C PHE A 30 0.50 6.42 5.61
N GLY A 31 0.44 5.09 5.57
CA GLY A 31 0.59 4.23 6.75
C GLY A 31 2.03 4.05 7.24
N ARG A 32 3.03 4.51 6.47
CA ARG A 32 4.40 4.60 6.98
C ARG A 32 4.47 5.71 8.02
N SER A 33 4.53 5.33 9.30
CA SER A 33 4.79 6.27 10.40
C SER A 33 6.18 6.91 10.24
N LYS A 34 6.41 8.08 10.85
CA LYS A 34 7.74 8.74 10.84
C LYS A 34 8.86 7.78 11.26
N ALA A 35 8.60 6.93 12.25
CA ALA A 35 9.56 5.93 12.71
C ALA A 35 9.90 4.88 11.63
N GLN A 36 8.90 4.39 10.89
CA GLN A 36 9.11 3.45 9.80
C GLN A 36 9.88 4.09 8.64
N LYS A 37 9.53 5.31 8.25
CA LYS A 37 10.27 6.06 7.22
C LYS A 37 11.74 6.26 7.59
N ASN A 38 12.03 6.65 8.83
CA ASN A 38 13.41 6.83 9.30
C ASN A 38 14.20 5.52 9.29
N SER A 39 13.57 4.41 9.71
CA SER A 39 14.22 3.10 9.70
C SER A 39 14.55 2.63 8.29
N GLU A 40 13.67 2.89 7.33
CA GLU A 40 13.83 2.52 5.93
C GLU A 40 14.88 3.41 5.25
N GLN A 41 14.89 4.71 5.55
CA GLN A 41 15.92 5.63 5.08
C GLN A 41 17.30 5.26 5.62
N THR A 42 17.43 4.97 6.91
CA THR A 42 18.69 4.49 7.51
C THR A 42 19.15 3.19 6.84
N ARG A 43 18.21 2.30 6.50
CA ARG A 43 18.51 1.06 5.79
C ARG A 43 18.97 1.34 4.36
N GLN A 44 18.34 2.27 3.65
CA GLN A 44 18.75 2.67 2.31
C GLN A 44 20.12 3.36 2.30
N GLU A 45 20.40 4.25 3.25
CA GLU A 45 21.71 4.91 3.39
C GLU A 45 22.84 3.90 3.70
N LYS A 46 22.55 2.88 4.52
CA LYS A 46 23.48 1.78 4.72
C LYS A 46 23.69 1.00 3.43
N LEU A 47 22.63 0.71 2.68
CA LEU A 47 22.73 -0.03 1.41
C LEU A 47 23.50 0.77 0.35
N SER A 48 23.21 2.06 0.18
CA SER A 48 23.95 2.92 -0.76
C SER A 48 25.43 2.97 -0.40
N ARG A 49 25.77 3.20 0.87
CA ARG A 49 27.17 3.19 1.32
C ARG A 49 27.88 1.85 1.08
N ASN A 50 27.17 0.74 1.27
CA ASN A 50 27.72 -0.59 0.98
C ASN A 50 27.93 -0.83 -0.53
N LEU A 51 27.10 -0.25 -1.39
CA LEU A 51 27.23 -0.35 -2.84
C LEU A 51 28.32 0.58 -3.36
N ASP A 52 28.37 1.83 -2.89
CA ASP A 52 29.44 2.79 -3.22
C ASP A 52 30.82 2.29 -2.80
N GLY A 53 30.90 1.54 -1.69
CA GLY A 53 32.12 0.88 -1.25
C GLY A 53 32.53 -0.32 -2.10
N LYS A 54 31.61 -0.91 -2.86
CA LYS A 54 31.86 -2.03 -3.80
C LYS A 54 32.11 -1.59 -5.23
N GLU A 55 31.62 -0.42 -5.64
CA GLU A 55 31.91 0.14 -6.97
C GLU A 55 33.30 0.78 -7.08
N LYS A 56 34.03 0.92 -5.97
CA LYS A 56 35.40 1.48 -5.94
C LYS A 56 36.54 0.44 -5.93
N GLU A 57 36.28 -0.81 -6.34
CA GLU A 57 37.32 -1.80 -6.66
C GLU A 57 37.40 -2.08 -8.17
#